data_AF-A0A1V4KIJ4-F1
#
_entry.id   AF-A0A1V4KIJ4-F1
#
_cell.length_a   1.000
_cell.length_b   1.000
_cell.length_c   1.000
_cell.angle_alpha   90.00
_cell.angle_beta   90.00
_cell.angle_gamma   90.00
#
_symmetry.space_group_name_H-M   'P 1'
#
loop_
_entity.id
_entity.type
_entity.pdbx_description
1 polymer ?
#
loop_
_entity_poly.entity_id
_entity_poly.type
_entity_poly.pdbx_seq_one_letter_code
_entity_poly.pdbx_strand_id
1 'polypeptide(L)'
;MFVVYLSHFIKEKSGKPYLEESEFEELEKEFQDVINLLKGDKTLEKFRIEYEKLHAVMKKSHENEKRLMEKCRELNAELVVNSSKVAALTKLTKDDQETISSMKTVKF
;
A
#
# COMPACT_ATOMS: atom_id res chain seq x y z
N MET A 1 -4.41 22.15 1.51
CA MET A 1 -4.09 21.90 0.09
C MET A 1 -3.16 20.70 -0.09
N PHE A 2 -2.04 20.62 0.62
CA PHE A 2 -1.07 19.51 0.51
C PHE A 2 -1.63 18.11 0.83
N VAL A 3 -2.46 17.98 1.87
CA VAL A 3 -3.10 16.70 2.25
C VAL A 3 -4.11 16.26 1.19
N VAL A 4 -4.88 17.20 0.64
CA VAL A 4 -5.82 16.93 -0.45
C VAL A 4 -5.07 16.49 -1.70
N TYR A 5 -3.93 17.14 -2.02
CA TYR A 5 -3.08 16.77 -3.14
C TYR A 5 -2.43 15.39 -2.98
N LEU A 6 -2.02 15.03 -1.76
CA LEU A 6 -1.46 13.71 -1.44
C LEU A 6 -2.55 12.63 -1.47
N SER A 7 -3.75 12.91 -0.94
CA SER A 7 -4.91 12.02 -1.08
C SER A 7 -5.36 11.90 -2.53
N HIS A 8 -5.30 12.97 -3.33
CA HIS A 8 -5.58 12.93 -4.76
C HIS A 8 -4.52 12.12 -5.50
N PHE A 9 -3.23 12.32 -5.21
CA PHE A 9 -2.13 11.56 -5.82
C PHE A 9 -2.19 10.05 -5.48
N ILE A 10 -2.55 9.71 -4.25
CA ILE A 10 -2.79 8.31 -3.84
C ILE A 10 -4.05 7.75 -4.51
N LYS A 11 -5.10 8.56 -4.68
CA LYS A 11 -6.36 8.16 -5.34
C LYS A 11 -6.24 8.10 -6.87
N GLU A 12 -5.38 8.90 -7.48
CA GLU A 12 -5.14 8.94 -8.93
C GLU A 12 -4.26 7.76 -9.38
N LYS A 13 -3.47 7.19 -8.47
CA LYS A 13 -2.79 5.89 -8.61
C LYS A 13 -3.67 4.66 -8.31
N SER A 14 -4.97 4.85 -8.00
CA SER A 14 -5.88 3.75 -7.63
C SER A 14 -6.47 2.93 -8.78
N GLY A 15 -6.02 3.14 -10.02
CA GLY A 15 -6.20 2.10 -11.06
C GLY A 15 -5.46 0.86 -10.57
N LYS A 16 -6.21 -0.17 -10.14
CA LYS A 16 -5.76 -1.31 -9.32
C LYS A 16 -4.24 -1.58 -9.46
N PRO A 17 -3.40 -1.06 -8.55
CA PRO A 17 -1.94 -1.18 -8.67
C PRO A 17 -1.41 -2.54 -8.19
N TYR A 18 -2.30 -3.53 -8.04
CA TYR A 18 -2.03 -4.83 -7.44
C TYR A 18 -2.91 -5.88 -8.11
N LEU A 19 -2.30 -6.99 -8.52
CA LEU A 19 -3.02 -8.18 -8.98
C LEU A 19 -3.88 -8.71 -7.84
N GLU A 20 -5.18 -8.86 -8.06
CA GLU A 20 -6.05 -9.46 -7.05
C GLU A 20 -5.61 -10.92 -6.77
N GLU A 21 -5.82 -11.42 -5.56
CA GLU A 21 -5.39 -12.79 -5.21
C GLU A 21 -6.00 -13.83 -6.16
N SER A 22 -7.25 -13.62 -6.61
CA SER A 22 -7.90 -14.48 -7.60
C SER A 22 -7.23 -14.44 -8.98
N GLU A 23 -6.74 -13.28 -9.41
CA GLU A 23 -6.03 -13.14 -10.70
C GLU A 23 -4.65 -13.82 -10.62
N PHE A 24 -4.00 -13.76 -9.46
CA PHE A 24 -2.73 -14.45 -9.22
C PHE A 24 -2.91 -15.98 -9.13
N GLU A 25 -3.98 -16.46 -8.51
CA GLU A 25 -4.33 -17.89 -8.46
C GLU A 25 -4.61 -18.46 -9.85
N GLU A 26 -5.33 -17.73 -10.71
CA GLU A 26 -5.54 -18.11 -12.11
C GLU A 26 -4.22 -18.21 -12.87
N LEU A 27 -3.33 -17.22 -12.70
CA LEU A 27 -1.99 -17.22 -13.30
C LEU A 27 -1.13 -18.39 -12.84
N GLU A 28 -1.22 -18.77 -11.56
CA GLU A 28 -0.50 -19.93 -11.02
C GLU A 28 -1.01 -21.23 -11.64
N LYS A 29 -2.32 -21.35 -11.85
CA LYS A 29 -2.91 -22.51 -12.53
C LYS A 29 -2.44 -22.61 -13.98
N GLU A 30 -2.46 -21.50 -14.71
CA GLU A 30 -1.96 -21.43 -16.09
C GLU A 30 -0.47 -21.80 -16.16
N PHE A 31 0.33 -21.34 -15.21
CA PHE A 31 1.74 -21.71 -15.10
C PHE A 31 1.91 -23.24 -14.97
N GLN A 32 1.16 -23.89 -14.08
CA GLN A 32 1.24 -25.35 -13.91
C GLN A 32 0.82 -26.10 -15.19
N ASP A 33 -0.21 -25.64 -15.89
CA ASP A 33 -0.64 -26.21 -17.16
C ASP A 33 0.47 -26.13 -18.22
N VAL A 34 1.14 -24.96 -18.33
CA VAL A 34 2.29 -24.78 -19.22
C VAL A 34 3.46 -25.68 -18.83
N ILE A 35 3.81 -25.78 -17.56
CA ILE A 35 4.90 -26.66 -17.09
C ILE A 35 4.62 -28.13 -17.43
N ASN A 36 3.37 -28.58 -17.24
CA ASN A 36 2.97 -29.95 -17.57
C ASN A 36 3.09 -30.24 -19.06
N LEU A 37 2.74 -29.28 -19.93
CA LEU A 37 2.92 -29.39 -21.38
C LEU A 37 4.40 -29.48 -21.76
N LEU A 38 5.26 -28.68 -21.14
CA LEU A 38 6.69 -28.62 -21.45
C LEU A 38 7.48 -29.83 -20.93
N LYS A 39 7.01 -30.50 -19.88
CA LYS A 39 7.71 -31.64 -19.25
C LYS A 39 7.82 -32.87 -20.16
N GLY A 40 6.93 -33.00 -21.16
CA GLY A 40 6.90 -34.13 -22.08
C GLY A 40 8.00 -34.12 -23.15
N ASP A 41 8.65 -32.98 -23.40
CA ASP A 41 9.59 -32.80 -24.50
C ASP A 41 10.99 -32.40 -24.01
N LYS A 42 11.97 -33.30 -24.19
CA LYS A 42 13.37 -33.06 -23.80
C LYS A 42 14.02 -31.91 -24.56
N THR A 43 13.54 -31.56 -25.75
CA THR A 43 14.06 -30.43 -26.52
C THR A 43 13.68 -29.08 -25.89
N LEU A 44 12.60 -29.06 -25.11
CA LEU A 44 12.08 -27.87 -24.41
C LEU A 44 12.61 -27.73 -22.98
N GLU A 45 13.47 -28.63 -22.51
CA GLU A 45 14.03 -28.62 -21.16
C GLU A 45 14.65 -27.27 -20.76
N LYS A 46 15.46 -26.69 -21.66
CA LYS A 46 16.10 -25.38 -21.41
C LYS A 46 15.07 -24.27 -21.30
N PHE A 47 14.01 -24.31 -22.11
CA PHE A 47 12.94 -23.32 -22.06
C PHE A 47 12.15 -23.43 -20.76
N ARG A 48 11.82 -24.66 -20.33
CA ARG A 48 11.14 -24.91 -19.06
C ARG A 48 11.92 -24.32 -17.88
N ILE A 49 13.23 -24.57 -17.83
CA ILE A 49 14.10 -24.03 -16.76
C ILE A 49 14.07 -22.50 -16.72
N GLU A 50 14.16 -21.82 -17.88
CA GLU A 50 14.11 -20.36 -17.91
C GLU A 50 12.71 -19.81 -17.54
N TYR A 51 11.64 -20.52 -17.93
CA TYR A 51 10.27 -20.17 -17.56
C TYR A 51 10.01 -20.32 -16.05
N GLU A 52 10.51 -21.40 -15.43
CA GLU A 52 10.47 -21.61 -13.98
C GLU A 52 11.22 -20.50 -13.22
N LYS A 53 12.39 -20.06 -13.72
CA LYS A 53 13.13 -18.93 -13.15
C LYS A 53 12.33 -17.62 -13.24
N LEU A 54 11.71 -17.35 -14.39
CA LEU A 54 10.89 -16.16 -14.57
C LEU A 54 9.69 -16.15 -13.60
N HIS A 55 9.01 -17.29 -13.46
CA HIS A 55 7.91 -17.46 -12.50
C HIS A 55 8.36 -17.23 -11.06
N ALA A 56 9.52 -17.76 -10.66
CA ALA A 56 10.07 -17.53 -9.32
C ALA A 56 10.32 -16.04 -9.03
N VAL A 57 10.84 -15.29 -10.00
CA VAL A 57 11.04 -13.83 -9.88
C VAL A 57 9.70 -13.10 -9.80
N MET A 58 8.74 -13.46 -10.65
CA MET A 58 7.39 -12.89 -10.65
C MET A 58 6.68 -13.12 -9.30
N LYS A 59 6.68 -14.36 -8.79
CA LYS A 59 6.08 -14.71 -7.49
C LYS A 59 6.69 -13.90 -6.35
N LYS A 60 8.02 -13.77 -6.34
CA LYS A 60 8.71 -12.92 -5.36
C LYS A 60 8.30 -11.45 -5.48
N SER A 61 8.14 -10.94 -6.71
CA SER A 61 7.66 -9.56 -6.93
C SER A 61 6.26 -9.36 -6.36
N HIS A 62 5.34 -10.29 -6.64
CA HIS A 62 3.98 -10.23 -6.14
C HIS A 62 3.89 -10.24 -4.61
N GLU A 63 4.66 -11.10 -3.94
CA GLU A 63 4.75 -11.09 -2.48
C GLU A 63 5.30 -9.77 -1.92
N ASN A 64 6.28 -9.17 -2.60
CA ASN A 64 6.84 -7.89 -2.18
C ASN A 64 5.84 -6.76 -2.34
N GLU A 65 5.08 -6.73 -3.44
CA GLU A 65 3.98 -5.77 -3.65
C GLU A 65 2.90 -5.91 -2.58
N LYS A 66 2.53 -7.15 -2.22
CA LYS A 66 1.58 -7.42 -1.13
C LYS A 66 2.05 -6.82 0.19
N ARG A 67 3.29 -7.09 0.59
CA ARG A 67 3.91 -6.53 1.81
C ARG A 67 3.98 -5.00 1.76
N LEU A 68 4.32 -4.43 0.61
CA LEU A 68 4.39 -2.98 0.44
C LEU A 68 3.01 -2.33 0.60
N MET A 69 1.98 -2.94 0.02
CA MET A 69 0.60 -2.48 0.13
C MET A 69 0.08 -2.54 1.57
N GLU A 70 0.38 -3.61 2.30
CA GLU A 70 0.09 -3.71 3.73
C GLU A 70 0.77 -2.58 4.51
N LYS A 71 2.04 -2.31 4.23
CA LYS A 71 2.78 -1.22 4.89
C LYS A 71 2.21 0.15 4.57
N CYS A 72 1.80 0.40 3.33
CA CYS A 72 1.14 1.64 2.95
C CYS A 72 -0.20 1.84 3.68
N ARG A 73 -0.99 0.76 3.86
CA ARG A 73 -2.25 0.82 4.61
C ARG A 73 -2.01 1.13 6.09
N GLU A 74 -1.02 0.49 6.69
CA GLU A 74 -0.62 0.74 8.09
C GLU A 74 -0.18 2.20 8.28
N LEU A 75 0.76 2.69 7.46
CA LEU A 75 1.25 4.07 7.54
C LEU A 75 0.13 5.09 7.30
N ASN A 76 -0.81 4.80 6.41
CA ASN A 76 -1.95 5.69 6.17
C ASN A 76 -2.90 5.73 7.39
N ALA A 77 -3.12 4.59 8.06
CA ALA A 77 -3.90 4.55 9.29
C ALA A 77 -3.22 5.35 10.41
N GLU A 78 -1.90 5.17 10.59
CA GLU A 78 -1.12 5.96 11.54
C GLU A 78 -1.17 7.46 11.25
N LEU A 79 -1.04 7.85 9.97
CA LEU A 79 -1.11 9.24 9.54
C LEU A 79 -2.46 9.87 9.91
N VAL A 80 -3.58 9.16 9.69
CA VAL A 80 -4.93 9.64 10.03
C VAL A 80 -5.08 9.82 11.55
N VAL A 81 -4.61 8.86 12.34
CA VAL A 81 -4.64 8.94 13.81
C VAL A 81 -3.80 10.13 14.30
N ASN A 82 -2.59 10.28 13.79
CA ASN A 82 -1.70 11.37 14.18
C ASN A 82 -2.25 12.74 13.76
N SER A 83 -2.85 12.84 12.58
CA SER A 83 -3.52 14.07 12.13
C SER A 83 -4.66 14.47 13.06
N SER A 84 -5.44 13.48 13.53
CA SER A 84 -6.53 13.71 14.48
C SER A 84 -6.00 14.19 15.85
N LYS A 85 -4.90 13.60 16.33
CA LYS A 85 -4.21 14.05 17.56
C LYS A 85 -3.70 15.48 17.44
N VAL A 86 -3.06 15.83 16.32
CA VAL A 86 -2.57 17.20 16.06
C VAL A 86 -3.72 18.20 16.02
N ALA A 87 -4.84 17.85 15.38
CA ALA A 87 -6.02 18.71 15.34
C ALA A 87 -6.60 18.94 16.75
N ALA A 88 -6.70 17.90 17.57
CA ALA A 88 -7.16 18.02 18.96
C ALA A 88 -6.22 18.90 19.82
N LEU A 89 -4.90 18.70 19.73
CA LEU A 89 -3.92 19.51 20.45
C LEU A 89 -3.92 20.98 20.01
N THR A 90 -4.12 21.23 18.72
CA THR A 90 -4.20 22.59 18.18
C THR A 90 -5.45 23.31 18.71
N LYS A 91 -6.59 22.61 18.77
CA LYS A 91 -7.80 23.15 19.38
C LYS A 91 -7.59 23.46 20.86
N LEU A 92 -7.04 22.52 21.63
CA LEU A 92 -6.78 22.71 23.06
C LEU A 92 -5.83 23.90 23.30
N THR A 93 -4.77 24.04 22.50
CA THR A 93 -3.85 25.19 22.59
C THR A 93 -4.55 26.52 22.30
N LYS A 94 -5.48 26.55 21.34
CA LYS A 94 -6.26 27.75 21.01
C LYS A 94 -7.20 28.11 22.17
N ASP A 95 -7.93 27.14 22.70
CA ASP A 95 -8.85 27.32 23.81
C ASP A 95 -8.10 27.82 25.08
N ASP A 96 -6.90 27.28 25.33
CA ASP A 96 -6.01 27.73 26.41
C ASP A 96 -5.54 29.19 26.21
N GLN A 97 -5.15 29.57 24.99
CA GLN A 97 -4.74 30.94 24.68
C GLN A 97 -5.89 31.94 24.87
N GLU A 98 -7.11 31.59 24.48
CA GLU A 98 -8.31 32.40 24.71
C GLU A 98 -8.58 32.58 26.21
N THR A 99 -8.45 31.50 26.99
CA THR A 99 -8.61 31.52 28.46
C THR A 99 -7.54 32.40 29.13
N ILE A 100 -6.26 32.25 28.76
CA ILE A 100 -5.18 33.09 29.30
C ILE A 100 -5.41 34.56 28.96
N SER A 101 -5.88 34.85 27.74
CA SER A 101 -6.16 36.22 27.31
C SER A 101 -7.30 36.84 28.10
N SER A 102 -8.39 36.09 28.34
CA SER A 102 -9.52 36.58 29.14
C SER A 102 -9.13 36.87 30.59
N MET A 103 -8.29 36.03 31.20
CA MET A 103 -7.75 36.26 32.56
C MET A 103 -6.84 37.49 32.64
N LYS A 104 -6.08 37.83 31.59
CA LYS A 104 -5.22 39.02 31.55
C LYS A 104 -6.01 40.33 31.46
N THR A 105 -7.19 40.32 30.85
CA THR A 105 -8.08 41.49 30.73
C THR A 105 -8.85 41.81 32.01
N VAL A 106 -9.01 40.85 32.92
CA VAL A 106 -9.53 41.10 34.27
C VAL A 106 -8.40 41.67 35.12
N LYS A 107 -8.08 42.95 34.91
CA LYS A 107 -7.24 43.73 35.84
C LYS A 107 -8.15 44.59 36.71
N PHE A 108 -7.97 44.46 38.02
CA PHE A 108 -8.43 45.39 39.06
C PHE A 108 -7.75 46.75 38.90
#